data_AF-A0A1F4T7Z3-F1
#
_entry.id   AF-A0A1F4T7Z3-F1
#
_cell.length_a   1.000
_cell.length_b   1.000
_cell.length_c   1.000
_cell.angle_alpha   90.00
_cell.angle_beta   90.00
_cell.angle_gamma   90.00
#
_symmetry.space_group_name_H-M   'P 1'
#
loop_
_entity.id
_entity.type
_entity.pdbx_description
1 polymer ?
#
loop_
_entity_poly.entity_id
_entity_poly.type
_entity_poly.pdbx_seq_one_letter_code
_entity_poly.pdbx_strand_id
1 'polypeptide(L)'
;MIISHKYNVYYGGTVTSTAYNSLPNQTDDTPWITAMGTRCREGVVASNFLPLGTKVMIEGFGERVFVVEDRMHTRFSDRIDVWFRGYNDAMKYGKRDIDFYIVKS
;
A
#
# COMPACT_ATOMS: atom_id res chain seq x y z
N MET A 1 -15.11 13.36 -11.40
CA MET A 1 -14.07 12.56 -10.73
C MET A 1 -12.79 12.64 -11.58
N ILE A 2 -11.78 13.37 -11.12
CA ILE A 2 -10.60 13.82 -11.93
C ILE A 2 -9.70 12.64 -12.37
N ILE A 3 -9.81 11.50 -11.69
CA ILE A 3 -8.99 10.29 -11.88
C ILE A 3 -9.08 9.70 -13.29
N SER A 4 -10.23 9.84 -13.98
CA SER A 4 -10.51 9.08 -15.21
C SER A 4 -9.76 9.55 -16.46
N HIS A 5 -9.09 10.70 -16.44
CA HIS A 5 -8.40 11.23 -17.64
C HIS A 5 -6.99 10.64 -17.83
N LYS A 6 -6.40 10.04 -16.78
CA LYS A 6 -5.03 9.48 -16.82
C LYS A 6 -4.97 7.99 -16.55
N TYR A 7 -5.93 7.44 -15.79
CA TYR A 7 -5.96 6.02 -15.45
C TYR A 7 -7.36 5.45 -15.60
N ASN A 8 -7.46 4.24 -16.15
CA ASN A 8 -8.70 3.49 -16.19
C ASN A 8 -8.90 2.77 -14.85
N VAL A 9 -9.94 3.16 -14.10
CA VAL A 9 -10.35 2.46 -12.87
C VAL A 9 -11.12 1.21 -13.27
N TYR A 10 -10.65 0.05 -12.82
CA TYR A 10 -11.23 -1.26 -13.16
C TYR A 10 -12.09 -1.83 -12.01
N TYR A 11 -11.73 -1.52 -10.77
CA TYR A 11 -12.44 -1.95 -9.58
C TYR A 11 -12.21 -0.93 -8.46
N GLY A 12 -13.17 -0.76 -7.58
CA GLY A 12 -13.02 0.04 -6.37
C GLY A 12 -13.84 -0.52 -5.22
N GLY A 13 -13.41 -0.23 -4.00
CA GLY A 13 -14.11 -0.62 -2.79
C GLY A 13 -13.47 0.02 -1.56
N THR A 14 -14.03 -0.26 -0.40
CA THR A 14 -13.49 0.17 0.89
C THR A 14 -12.68 -0.97 1.49
N VAL A 15 -11.51 -0.66 2.06
CA VAL A 15 -10.64 -1.63 2.71
C VAL A 15 -10.07 -1.07 4.01
N THR A 16 -9.82 -1.93 4.99
CA THR A 16 -8.98 -1.53 6.13
C THR A 16 -7.55 -1.29 5.64
N SER A 17 -7.08 -0.07 5.79
CA SER A 17 -5.70 0.32 5.53
C SER A 17 -4.95 0.65 6.82
N THR A 18 -3.69 0.25 6.84
CA THR A 18 -2.74 0.50 7.94
C THR A 18 -1.46 1.12 7.39
N ALA A 19 -0.55 1.48 8.29
CA ALA A 19 0.79 1.93 7.94
C ALA A 19 1.82 0.95 8.48
N TYR A 20 2.84 0.68 7.67
CA TYR A 20 4.07 0.01 8.10
C TYR A 20 5.30 0.83 7.75
N ASN A 21 6.41 0.52 8.39
CA ASN A 21 7.70 1.16 8.14
C ASN A 21 8.80 0.10 8.16
N SER A 22 9.97 0.47 7.64
CA SER A 22 11.17 -0.38 7.60
C SER A 22 12.09 -0.14 8.80
N LEU A 23 11.55 0.24 9.96
CA LEU A 23 12.39 0.41 11.14
C LEU A 23 12.89 -0.97 11.60
N PRO A 24 14.21 -1.14 11.81
CA PRO A 24 14.81 -2.44 12.16
C PRO A 24 14.23 -3.07 13.44
N ASN A 25 13.64 -2.27 14.34
CA ASN A 25 12.97 -2.76 15.55
C ASN A 25 11.54 -3.27 15.30
N GLN A 26 11.04 -3.21 14.06
CA GLN A 26 9.69 -3.66 13.66
C GLN A 26 9.70 -4.67 12.50
N THR A 27 10.88 -5.14 12.05
CA THR A 27 11.07 -5.93 10.82
C THR A 27 12.18 -6.98 10.97
N ASP A 28 12.15 -8.02 10.13
CA ASP A 28 13.13 -9.13 10.09
C ASP A 28 14.48 -8.70 9.45
N ASP A 29 15.47 -9.60 9.37
CA ASP A 29 16.88 -9.36 8.98
C ASP A 29 17.13 -8.51 7.70
N THR A 30 16.12 -8.32 6.83
CA THR A 30 16.19 -7.46 5.63
C THR A 30 15.03 -6.44 5.57
N PRO A 31 15.05 -5.39 6.40
CA PRO A 31 13.85 -4.56 6.65
C PRO A 31 13.43 -3.66 5.47
N TRP A 32 14.26 -3.59 4.42
CA TRP A 32 14.08 -2.74 3.25
C TRP A 32 13.79 -3.51 1.95
N ILE A 33 13.64 -4.82 2.00
CA ILE A 33 13.38 -5.65 0.81
C ILE A 33 11.94 -6.13 0.82
N THR A 34 11.19 -5.84 -0.25
CA THR A 34 9.81 -6.27 -0.42
C THR A 34 9.72 -7.74 -0.86
N ALA A 35 8.54 -8.34 -0.80
CA ALA A 35 8.28 -9.66 -1.39
C ALA A 35 8.59 -9.77 -2.89
N MET A 36 8.60 -8.66 -3.64
CA MET A 36 9.04 -8.62 -5.04
C MET A 36 10.57 -8.53 -5.21
N GLY A 37 11.33 -8.44 -4.12
CA GLY A 37 12.79 -8.24 -4.15
C GLY A 37 13.22 -6.80 -4.45
N THR A 38 12.29 -5.85 -4.45
CA THR A 38 12.57 -4.41 -4.64
C THR A 38 12.90 -3.74 -3.31
N ARG A 39 13.48 -2.53 -3.37
CA ARG A 39 13.65 -1.71 -2.16
C ARG A 39 12.34 -1.01 -1.78
N CYS A 40 12.05 -1.00 -0.47
CA CYS A 40 10.96 -0.21 0.09
C CYS A 40 11.15 1.29 -0.23
N ARG A 41 10.08 1.92 -0.69
CA ARG A 41 10.03 3.34 -1.07
C ARG A 41 8.59 3.82 -1.05
N GLU A 42 8.40 5.14 -1.06
CA GLU A 42 7.05 5.70 -1.16
C GLU A 42 6.35 5.20 -2.43
N GLY A 43 5.07 4.85 -2.30
CA GLY A 43 4.31 4.21 -3.38
C GLY A 43 4.29 2.68 -3.31
N VAL A 44 5.01 2.05 -2.38
CA VAL A 44 4.85 0.63 -2.09
C VAL A 44 3.71 0.40 -1.11
N VAL A 45 2.91 -0.64 -1.36
CA VAL A 45 1.96 -1.19 -0.40
C VAL A 45 2.17 -2.69 -0.24
N ALA A 46 1.81 -3.20 0.94
CA ALA A 46 1.69 -4.63 1.21
C ALA A 46 0.20 -5.04 1.16
N SER A 47 -0.09 -6.18 0.54
CA SER A 47 -1.44 -6.77 0.58
C SER A 47 -1.34 -8.26 0.29
N ASN A 48 -2.22 -9.07 0.88
CA ASN A 48 -2.28 -10.51 0.62
C ASN A 48 -3.40 -10.91 -0.35
N PHE A 49 -4.48 -10.11 -0.48
CA PHE A 49 -5.59 -10.42 -1.39
C PHE A 49 -5.40 -9.86 -2.81
N LEU A 50 -4.55 -8.84 -2.98
CA LEU A 50 -4.20 -8.33 -4.31
C LEU A 50 -2.94 -9.02 -4.84
N PRO A 51 -2.87 -9.38 -6.14
CA PRO A 51 -1.63 -9.87 -6.75
C PRO A 51 -0.48 -8.86 -6.65
N LEU A 52 0.77 -9.34 -6.57
CA LEU A 52 1.95 -8.48 -6.68
C LEU A 52 1.94 -7.77 -8.05
N GLY A 53 2.41 -6.52 -8.07
CA GLY A 53 2.40 -5.63 -9.23
C GLY A 53 1.05 -4.93 -9.49
N THR A 54 0.00 -5.23 -8.71
CA THR A 54 -1.28 -4.51 -8.82
C THR A 54 -1.07 -3.03 -8.51
N LYS A 55 -1.58 -2.17 -9.39
CA LYS A 55 -1.56 -0.72 -9.21
C LYS A 55 -2.85 -0.26 -8.55
N VAL A 56 -2.74 0.49 -7.45
CA VAL A 56 -3.89 1.01 -6.71
C VAL A 56 -3.76 2.50 -6.45
N MET A 57 -4.87 3.22 -6.49
CA MET A 57 -5.00 4.54 -5.91
C MET A 57 -5.74 4.42 -4.59
N ILE A 58 -5.33 5.19 -3.60
CA ILE A 58 -5.91 5.19 -2.26
C ILE A 58 -6.40 6.61 -1.99
N GLU A 59 -7.64 6.74 -1.52
CA GLU A 59 -8.22 8.04 -1.18
C GLU A 59 -7.33 8.78 -0.15
N GLY A 60 -7.28 10.10 -0.22
CA GLY A 60 -6.44 10.91 0.68
C GLY A 60 -4.95 11.00 0.30
N PHE A 61 -4.48 10.25 -0.70
CA PHE A 61 -3.11 10.37 -1.24
C PHE A 61 -3.03 11.12 -2.58
N GLY A 62 -4.09 11.86 -2.94
CA GLY A 62 -4.17 12.60 -4.20
C GLY A 62 -4.15 11.67 -5.43
N GLU A 63 -3.36 12.01 -6.44
CA GLU A 63 -3.23 11.22 -7.69
C GLU A 63 -2.14 10.14 -7.62
N ARG A 64 -1.63 9.83 -6.42
CA ARG A 64 -0.55 8.85 -6.26
C ARG A 64 -1.05 7.45 -6.59
N VAL A 65 -0.30 6.78 -7.47
CA VAL A 65 -0.47 5.35 -7.74
C VAL A 65 0.54 4.57 -6.90
N PHE A 66 0.02 3.63 -6.12
CA PHE A 66 0.78 2.68 -5.36
C PHE A 66 0.88 1.35 -6.11
N VAL A 67 1.90 0.57 -5.80
CA VAL A 67 2.12 -0.77 -6.34
C VAL A 67 2.20 -1.77 -5.19
N VAL A 68 1.44 -2.86 -5.31
CA VAL A 68 1.51 -3.99 -4.39
C VAL A 68 2.83 -4.72 -4.63
N GLU A 69 3.88 -4.35 -3.91
CA GLU A 69 5.20 -4.99 -4.05
C GLU A 69 5.54 -5.91 -2.88
N ASP A 70 4.75 -5.83 -1.80
CA ASP A 70 5.08 -6.52 -0.56
C ASP A 70 3.91 -7.37 -0.04
N ARG A 71 4.21 -8.24 0.93
CA ARG A 71 3.26 -9.13 1.57
C ARG A 71 3.16 -8.87 3.06
N MET A 72 1.99 -9.14 3.60
CA MET A 72 1.75 -9.04 5.04
C MET A 72 1.89 -10.44 5.67
N HIS A 73 2.05 -10.49 6.99
CA HIS A 73 1.91 -11.75 7.72
C HIS A 73 0.56 -12.42 7.37
N THR A 74 0.56 -13.75 7.18
CA THR A 74 -0.56 -14.55 6.63
C THR A 74 -1.91 -14.34 7.33
N ARG A 75 -1.89 -14.05 8.63
CA ARG A 75 -3.07 -13.68 9.44
C ARG A 75 -3.83 -12.43 8.96
N PHE A 76 -3.21 -11.58 8.14
CA PHE A 76 -3.82 -10.38 7.57
C PHE A 76 -4.12 -10.64 6.09
N SER A 77 -5.35 -11.01 5.78
CA SER A 77 -5.76 -11.37 4.42
C SER A 77 -6.55 -10.27 3.70
N ASP A 78 -7.03 -9.25 4.41
CA ASP A 78 -8.10 -8.35 3.98
C ASP A 78 -7.71 -6.86 4.07
N ARG A 79 -6.42 -6.54 3.94
CA ARG A 79 -5.88 -5.19 4.17
C ARG A 79 -4.89 -4.71 3.11
N ILE A 80 -4.75 -3.38 3.07
CA ILE A 80 -3.68 -2.69 2.34
C ILE A 80 -2.82 -1.93 3.35
N ASP A 81 -1.56 -2.33 3.51
CA ASP A 81 -0.60 -1.67 4.38
C ASP A 81 0.25 -0.70 3.57
N VAL A 82 0.18 0.60 3.88
CA VAL A 82 0.93 1.63 3.15
C VAL A 82 2.31 1.79 3.77
N TRP A 83 3.35 1.74 2.93
CA TRP A 83 4.71 1.94 3.40
C TRP A 83 4.98 3.42 3.66
N PHE A 84 5.53 3.72 4.85
CA PHE A 84 6.02 5.03 5.22
C PHE A 84 7.48 4.97 5.65
N ARG A 85 8.27 5.97 5.23
CA ARG A 85 9.66 6.11 5.66
C ARG A 85 9.77 6.53 7.14
N GLY A 86 8.92 7.44 7.58
CA GLY A 86 8.96 8.05 8.91
C GLY A 86 7.95 7.45 9.87
N TYR A 87 8.38 7.12 11.09
CA TYR A 87 7.50 6.65 12.16
C TYR A 87 6.33 7.59 12.43
N ASN A 88 6.62 8.90 12.53
CA ASN A 88 5.61 9.90 12.84
C ASN A 88 4.53 10.00 11.76
N ASP A 89 4.87 9.78 10.49
CA ASP A 89 3.91 9.80 9.39
C ASP A 89 3.05 8.54 9.40
N ALA A 90 3.66 7.37 9.67
CA ALA A 90 2.94 6.11 9.88
C ALA A 90 1.94 6.22 11.04
N MET A 91 2.34 6.83 12.15
CA MET A 91 1.49 7.04 13.32
C MET A 91 0.34 8.01 13.05
N LYS A 92 0.58 9.10 12.31
CA LYS A 92 -0.47 10.02 11.87
C LYS A 92 -1.45 9.36 10.90
N TYR A 93 -0.97 8.43 10.07
CA TYR A 93 -1.83 7.65 9.20
C TYR A 93 -2.70 6.66 10.00
N GLY A 94 -2.11 5.86 10.87
CA GLY A 94 -2.85 4.92 11.72
C GLY A 94 -3.68 3.90 10.92
N LYS A 95 -4.59 3.21 11.63
CA LYS A 95 -5.55 2.27 11.03
C LYS A 95 -6.83 3.01 10.67
N ARG A 96 -7.33 2.80 9.46
CA ARG A 96 -8.58 3.42 8.97
C ARG A 96 -9.23 2.54 7.90
N ASP A 97 -10.53 2.68 7.73
CA ASP A 97 -11.21 2.17 6.53
C ASP A 97 -11.18 3.26 5.47
N ILE A 98 -10.79 2.91 4.25
CA ILE A 98 -10.54 3.87 3.19
C ILE A 98 -10.88 3.30 1.82
N ASP A 99 -11.33 4.16 0.93
CA ASP A 99 -11.60 3.77 -0.43
C ASP A 99 -10.30 3.61 -1.23
N PHE A 100 -10.27 2.55 -2.03
CA PHE A 100 -9.18 2.28 -2.96
C PHE A 100 -9.73 1.92 -4.34
N TYR A 101 -8.90 2.13 -5.36
CA TYR A 101 -9.24 1.89 -6.76
C TYR A 101 -8.10 1.14 -7.44
N ILE A 102 -8.39 0.00 -8.05
CA ILE A 102 -7.44 -0.70 -8.92
C ILE A 102 -7.43 0.01 -10.27
N VAL A 103 -6.23 0.40 -10.71
CA VAL A 103 -6.04 1.18 -11.93
C VAL A 103 -5.18 0.44 -12.94
N LYS A 104 -5.47 0.68 -14.22
CA LYS A 104 -4.59 0.30 -15.34
C LYS A 104 -4.11 1.55 -16.06
N SER A 105 -2.85 1.51 -16.46
CA SER A 105 -2.27 2.38 -17.48
C SER A 105 -2.87 2.05 -18.85
#